data_AF-A0A9P1IJL2-F1
#
_entry.id   AF-A0A9P1IJL2-F1
#
_cell.length_a   1.000
_cell.length_b   1.000
_cell.length_c   1.000
_cell.angle_alpha   90.00
_cell.angle_beta   90.00
_cell.angle_gamma   90.00
#
_symmetry.space_group_name_H-M   'P 1'
#
loop_
_entity.id
_entity.type
_entity.pdbx_description
1 polymer ?
#
loop_
_entity_poly.entity_id
_entity_poly.type
_entity_poly.pdbx_seq_one_letter_code
_entity_poly.pdbx_strand_id
1 'polypeptide(L)'
;MSSYASSGRRRPITRTEAEERALDKISREAEARMKLKRDTREQARQGRYALLEKKVEEDAEAYRHDTASTSNGNGVCGTNEELHDKVIELQDRVQQVMFLYSQLDNEKSTLLYEVDLLKDELEEKDSSLNLVNRECRDLTSEVKSLRRTIEAMHITQQQLKHEISQRDQLIEEHGLCLVEEDTEDDNSESTNQTASGEIRSGPYLFKRETIRLVDRVVPGSANLDEKIQKLIDTNKRMRKDYEELEQTIYTQRHARNNRSSDSTNVVSNQTVDDVNKDAVKQLAEMKLKMQDLERENTNQQGNVIRMEGQMKRYKANADSAEKELDELKTQMRQTKKELRDKENALDEQKETNKHLQSRLEKMRMQRTARPV
;
A
#
# COMPACT_ATOMS: atom_id res chain seq x y z
N MET A 1 -23.97 3.01 43.25
CA MET A 1 -24.43 2.41 41.99
C MET A 1 -24.47 3.50 40.93
N SER A 2 -23.56 3.46 39.95
CA SER A 2 -23.72 4.19 38.69
C SER A 2 -22.84 3.53 37.64
N SER A 3 -23.45 2.65 36.85
CA SER A 3 -22.81 1.93 35.75
C SER A 3 -23.03 2.71 34.46
N TYR A 4 -22.00 3.42 34.00
CA TYR A 4 -21.98 3.98 32.64
C TYR A 4 -21.73 2.83 31.65
N ALA A 5 -22.81 2.41 30.98
CA ALA A 5 -22.71 1.54 29.82
C ALA A 5 -22.14 2.36 28.64
N SER A 6 -20.84 2.18 28.38
CA SER A 6 -20.21 2.66 27.14
C SER A 6 -20.75 1.85 25.97
N SER A 7 -21.73 2.42 25.28
CA SER A 7 -22.25 1.88 24.02
C SER A 7 -21.18 2.03 22.95
N GLY A 8 -20.45 0.95 22.68
CA GLY A 8 -19.42 0.87 21.65
C GLY A 8 -20.00 1.16 20.27
N ARG A 9 -19.71 2.37 19.76
CA ARG A 9 -20.04 2.80 18.40
C ARG A 9 -19.27 1.91 17.42
N ARG A 10 -19.93 0.89 16.85
CA ARG A 10 -19.35 0.03 15.81
C ARG A 10 -18.97 0.91 14.62
N ARG A 11 -17.68 0.92 14.26
CA ARG A 11 -17.19 1.56 13.03
C ARG A 11 -17.92 0.95 11.82
N PRO A 12 -18.32 1.75 10.82
CA PRO A 12 -18.95 1.23 9.62
C PRO A 12 -17.92 0.36 8.88
N ILE A 13 -18.24 -0.92 8.72
CA ILE A 13 -17.43 -1.87 7.97
C ILE A 13 -17.37 -1.36 6.53
N THR A 14 -16.16 -1.08 6.04
CA THR A 14 -15.97 -0.62 4.67
C THR A 14 -16.36 -1.75 3.71
N ARG A 15 -16.86 -1.39 2.51
CA ARG A 15 -17.36 -2.37 1.52
C ARG A 15 -16.32 -3.45 1.17
N THR A 16 -15.04 -3.10 1.22
CA THR A 16 -13.91 -4.00 1.00
C THR A 16 -13.75 -5.03 2.12
N GLU A 17 -13.86 -4.64 3.39
CA GLU A 17 -13.82 -5.58 4.53
C GLU A 17 -15.00 -6.56 4.55
N ALA A 18 -16.18 -6.11 4.11
CA ALA A 18 -17.35 -6.97 4.02
C ALA A 18 -17.25 -8.00 2.88
N GLU A 19 -16.69 -7.59 1.74
CA GLU A 19 -16.42 -8.47 0.60
C GLU A 19 -15.28 -9.45 0.92
N GLU A 20 -14.23 -9.02 1.62
CA GLU A 20 -13.14 -9.86 2.08
C GLU A 20 -13.60 -10.94 3.07
N ARG A 21 -14.43 -10.56 4.07
CA ARG A 21 -15.04 -11.54 4.99
C ARG A 21 -15.97 -12.54 4.30
N ALA A 22 -16.63 -12.13 3.22
CA ALA A 22 -17.47 -13.03 2.43
C ALA A 22 -16.63 -14.04 1.64
N LEU A 23 -15.52 -13.59 1.03
CA LEU A 23 -14.58 -14.46 0.32
C LEU A 23 -13.88 -15.45 1.27
N ASP A 24 -13.53 -15.00 2.46
CA ASP A 24 -12.99 -15.84 3.53
C ASP A 24 -13.99 -16.92 3.95
N LYS A 25 -15.27 -16.55 4.12
CA LYS A 25 -16.33 -17.50 4.46
C LYS A 25 -16.54 -18.54 3.37
N ILE A 26 -16.58 -18.12 2.10
CA ILE A 26 -16.71 -19.02 0.95
C ILE A 26 -15.52 -19.99 0.88
N SER A 27 -14.30 -19.49 1.10
CA SER A 27 -13.09 -20.31 1.08
C SER A 27 -13.10 -21.36 2.20
N ARG A 28 -13.50 -20.95 3.41
CA ARG A 28 -13.60 -21.83 4.58
C ARG A 28 -14.72 -22.87 4.44
N GLU A 29 -15.82 -22.50 3.81
CA GLU A 29 -16.95 -23.40 3.52
C GLU A 29 -16.60 -24.40 2.41
N ALA A 30 -15.85 -23.97 1.38
CA ALA A 30 -15.31 -24.86 0.36
C ALA A 30 -14.30 -25.86 0.94
N GLU A 31 -13.41 -25.40 1.83
CA GLU A 31 -12.45 -26.25 2.53
C GLU A 31 -13.16 -27.25 3.44
N ALA A 32 -14.17 -26.82 4.21
CA ALA A 32 -14.98 -27.70 5.04
C ALA A 32 -15.73 -28.76 4.23
N ARG A 33 -16.25 -28.38 3.06
CA ARG A 33 -16.92 -29.31 2.13
C ARG A 33 -15.93 -30.33 1.54
N MET A 34 -14.72 -29.89 1.19
CA MET A 34 -13.67 -30.79 0.71
C MET A 34 -13.18 -31.73 1.82
N LYS A 35 -13.04 -31.22 3.05
CA LYS A 35 -12.74 -32.03 4.23
C LYS A 35 -13.81 -33.09 4.48
N LEU A 36 -15.08 -32.71 4.48
CA LEU A 36 -16.19 -33.66 4.62
C LEU A 36 -16.14 -34.73 3.52
N LYS A 37 -15.86 -34.33 2.28
CA LYS A 37 -15.70 -35.28 1.16
C LYS A 37 -14.53 -36.24 1.40
N ARG A 38 -13.40 -35.75 1.93
CA ARG A 38 -12.24 -36.58 2.34
C ARG A 38 -12.61 -37.55 3.45
N ASP A 39 -13.26 -37.08 4.51
CA ASP A 39 -13.68 -37.92 5.64
C ASP A 39 -14.69 -38.99 5.20
N THR A 40 -15.63 -38.64 4.31
CA THR A 40 -16.61 -39.59 3.77
C THR A 40 -15.95 -40.65 2.90
N ARG A 41 -14.97 -40.24 2.07
CA ARG A 41 -14.16 -41.18 1.28
C ARG A 41 -13.33 -42.08 2.20
N GLU A 42 -12.75 -41.54 3.25
CA GLU A 42 -11.98 -42.31 4.22
C GLU A 42 -12.83 -43.33 4.99
N GLN A 43 -14.04 -42.97 5.40
CA GLN A 43 -15.00 -43.91 5.97
C GLN A 43 -15.40 -44.99 4.96
N ALA A 44 -15.59 -44.64 3.68
CA ALA A 44 -15.84 -45.62 2.63
C ALA A 44 -14.63 -46.55 2.40
N ARG A 45 -13.39 -46.03 2.51
CA ARG A 45 -12.14 -46.82 2.47
C ARG A 45 -12.11 -47.82 3.62
N GLN A 46 -12.35 -47.36 4.85
CA GLN A 46 -12.40 -48.21 6.04
C GLN A 46 -13.49 -49.29 5.94
N GLY A 47 -14.70 -48.92 5.49
CA GLY A 47 -15.80 -49.87 5.32
C GLY A 47 -15.52 -50.94 4.27
N ARG A 48 -14.87 -50.57 3.15
CA ARG A 48 -14.45 -51.53 2.13
C ARG A 48 -13.32 -52.43 2.60
N TYR A 49 -12.34 -51.90 3.33
CA TYR A 49 -11.24 -52.68 3.88
C TYR A 49 -11.75 -53.78 4.83
N ALA A 50 -12.67 -53.43 5.73
CA ALA A 50 -13.31 -54.37 6.64
C ALA A 50 -14.12 -55.47 5.92
N LEU A 51 -14.77 -55.14 4.79
CA LEU A 51 -15.50 -56.13 3.98
C LEU A 51 -14.56 -57.12 3.29
N LEU A 52 -13.39 -56.67 2.83
CA LEU A 52 -12.39 -57.60 2.29
C LEU A 52 -11.77 -58.48 3.35
N GLU A 53 -11.43 -57.92 4.52
CA GLU A 53 -10.92 -58.70 5.63
C GLU A 53 -11.91 -59.82 6.02
N LYS A 54 -13.20 -59.48 6.08
CA LYS A 54 -14.27 -60.45 6.32
C LYS A 54 -14.37 -61.51 5.22
N LYS A 55 -14.25 -61.13 3.94
CA LYS A 55 -14.32 -62.07 2.82
C LYS A 55 -13.10 -63.00 2.79
N VAL A 56 -11.91 -62.49 3.11
CA VAL A 56 -10.68 -63.29 3.24
C VAL A 56 -10.83 -64.31 4.37
N GLU A 57 -11.42 -63.92 5.51
CA GLU A 57 -11.69 -64.87 6.60
C GLU A 57 -12.76 -65.91 6.23
N GLU A 58 -13.84 -65.51 5.54
CA GLU A 58 -14.89 -66.42 5.06
C GLU A 58 -14.37 -67.43 4.02
N ASP A 59 -13.54 -66.99 3.07
CA ASP A 59 -12.92 -67.87 2.09
C ASP A 59 -11.90 -68.82 2.76
N ALA A 60 -11.20 -68.36 3.81
CA ALA A 60 -10.33 -69.21 4.62
C ALA A 60 -11.14 -70.23 5.45
N GLU A 61 -12.31 -69.87 5.96
CA GLU A 61 -13.24 -70.77 6.66
C GLU A 61 -13.83 -71.83 5.73
N ALA A 62 -14.25 -71.45 4.52
CA ALA A 62 -14.76 -72.37 3.52
C ALA A 62 -13.70 -73.43 3.13
N TYR A 63 -12.46 -72.99 2.95
CA TYR A 63 -11.33 -73.89 2.70
C TYR A 63 -11.06 -74.86 3.87
N ARG A 64 -11.19 -74.39 5.13
CA ARG A 64 -11.10 -75.25 6.33
C ARG A 64 -12.22 -76.29 6.40
N HIS A 65 -13.42 -75.97 5.88
CA HIS A 65 -14.59 -76.86 5.91
C HIS A 65 -14.57 -77.94 4.81
N ASP A 66 -14.09 -77.60 3.60
CA ASP A 66 -14.01 -78.56 2.48
C ASP A 66 -12.91 -79.61 2.69
N THR A 67 -11.80 -79.23 3.32
CA THR A 67 -10.71 -80.15 3.70
C THR A 67 -11.11 -81.12 4.81
N ALA A 68 -12.01 -80.73 5.71
CA ALA A 68 -12.56 -81.60 6.76
C ALA A 68 -13.64 -82.57 6.26
N SER A 69 -14.28 -82.27 5.11
CA SER A 69 -15.41 -83.05 4.57
C SER A 69 -15.01 -84.21 3.64
N THR A 70 -13.71 -84.34 3.32
CA THR A 70 -13.20 -85.31 2.33
C THR A 70 -12.68 -86.62 2.95
N SER A 71 -12.99 -86.94 4.20
CA SER A 71 -12.65 -88.23 4.83
C SER A 71 -13.90 -89.09 5.09
N ASN A 72 -14.52 -89.64 4.05
CA ASN A 72 -15.31 -90.88 4.15
C ASN A 72 -15.85 -91.36 2.79
N GLY A 73 -15.43 -92.55 2.35
CA GLY A 73 -16.09 -93.27 1.24
C GLY A 73 -15.18 -94.26 0.51
N ASN A 74 -15.25 -95.54 0.91
CA ASN A 74 -14.48 -96.68 0.41
C ASN A 74 -15.33 -97.50 -0.61
N GLY A 75 -14.78 -97.97 -1.75
CA GLY A 75 -15.34 -99.13 -2.51
C GLY A 75 -15.26 -99.20 -4.06
N VAL A 76 -14.16 -99.76 -4.60
CA VAL A 76 -13.92 -100.69 -5.77
C VAL A 76 -14.79 -100.69 -7.07
N CYS A 77 -14.15 -100.65 -8.28
CA CYS A 77 -14.22 -101.67 -9.38
C CYS A 77 -13.67 -101.20 -10.79
N GLY A 78 -12.41 -101.53 -11.10
CA GLY A 78 -11.82 -102.16 -12.32
C GLY A 78 -11.99 -101.62 -13.76
N THR A 79 -13.07 -100.92 -14.09
CA THR A 79 -13.24 -100.21 -15.41
C THR A 79 -13.94 -98.87 -15.24
N ASN A 80 -14.59 -98.66 -14.10
CA ASN A 80 -14.90 -97.35 -13.58
C ASN A 80 -13.65 -96.62 -13.06
N GLU A 81 -12.54 -97.33 -12.80
CA GLU A 81 -11.30 -96.73 -12.27
C GLU A 81 -10.71 -95.68 -13.23
N GLU A 82 -10.54 -95.97 -14.53
CA GLU A 82 -10.00 -94.97 -15.47
C GLU A 82 -10.92 -93.75 -15.69
N LEU A 83 -12.24 -93.95 -15.62
CA LEU A 83 -13.22 -92.87 -15.70
C LEU A 83 -13.25 -92.07 -14.40
N HIS A 84 -13.11 -92.74 -13.27
CA HIS A 84 -13.01 -92.13 -11.96
C HIS A 84 -11.71 -91.33 -11.83
N ASP A 85 -10.58 -91.86 -12.31
CA ASP A 85 -9.30 -91.17 -12.38
C ASP A 85 -9.35 -89.94 -13.28
N LYS A 86 -10.04 -90.01 -14.42
CA LYS A 86 -10.30 -88.82 -15.28
C LYS A 86 -11.23 -87.81 -14.62
N VAL A 87 -12.22 -88.27 -13.86
CA VAL A 87 -13.09 -87.38 -13.07
C VAL A 87 -12.27 -86.69 -11.97
N ILE A 88 -11.38 -87.41 -11.30
CA ILE A 88 -10.45 -86.88 -10.30
C ILE A 88 -9.49 -85.88 -10.95
N GLU A 89 -8.87 -86.20 -12.09
CA GLU A 89 -7.96 -85.30 -12.81
C GLU A 89 -8.67 -84.01 -13.27
N LEU A 90 -9.90 -84.13 -13.78
CA LEU A 90 -10.72 -82.97 -14.13
C LEU A 90 -11.12 -82.15 -12.91
N GLN A 91 -11.41 -82.81 -11.79
CA GLN A 91 -11.74 -82.17 -10.52
C GLN A 91 -10.54 -81.40 -9.96
N ASP A 92 -9.35 -82.00 -9.94
CA ASP A 92 -8.09 -81.36 -9.53
C ASP A 92 -7.76 -80.16 -10.43
N ARG A 93 -7.98 -80.30 -11.75
CA ARG A 93 -7.76 -79.21 -12.71
C ARG A 93 -8.74 -78.05 -12.51
N VAL A 94 -10.01 -78.34 -12.24
CA VAL A 94 -11.00 -77.31 -11.88
C VAL A 94 -10.60 -76.62 -10.58
N GLN A 95 -10.15 -77.37 -9.58
CA GLN A 95 -9.70 -76.83 -8.30
C GLN A 95 -8.46 -75.94 -8.47
N GLN A 96 -7.50 -76.33 -9.31
CA GLN A 96 -6.32 -75.52 -9.63
C GLN A 96 -6.70 -74.22 -10.36
N VAL A 97 -7.64 -74.28 -11.31
CA VAL A 97 -8.17 -73.08 -11.99
C VAL A 97 -8.89 -72.17 -11.01
N MET A 98 -9.67 -72.74 -10.09
CA MET A 98 -10.40 -71.98 -9.08
C MET A 98 -9.46 -71.28 -8.08
N PHE A 99 -8.36 -71.93 -7.70
CA PHE A 99 -7.30 -71.32 -6.88
C PHE A 99 -6.63 -70.15 -7.60
N LEU A 100 -6.22 -70.33 -8.86
CA LEU A 100 -5.62 -69.27 -9.67
C LEU A 100 -6.59 -68.10 -9.91
N TYR A 101 -7.88 -68.40 -10.09
CA TYR A 101 -8.92 -67.38 -10.24
C TYR A 101 -9.09 -66.54 -8.97
N SER A 102 -9.11 -67.17 -7.79
CA SER A 102 -9.15 -66.47 -6.50
C SER A 102 -7.91 -65.60 -6.29
N GLN A 103 -6.72 -66.12 -6.61
CA GLN A 103 -5.48 -65.35 -6.55
C GLN A 103 -5.55 -64.09 -7.45
N LEU A 104 -6.01 -64.25 -8.70
CA LEU A 104 -6.15 -63.13 -9.63
C LEU A 104 -7.19 -62.10 -9.16
N ASP A 105 -8.30 -62.54 -8.55
CA ASP A 105 -9.33 -61.63 -8.02
C ASP A 105 -8.80 -60.81 -6.82
N ASN A 106 -7.95 -61.42 -5.98
CA ASN A 106 -7.27 -60.74 -4.87
C ASN A 106 -6.24 -59.71 -5.36
N GLU A 107 -5.41 -60.09 -6.34
CA GLU A 107 -4.45 -59.17 -6.96
C GLU A 107 -5.16 -58.01 -7.66
N LYS A 108 -6.23 -58.29 -8.42
CA LYS A 108 -7.08 -57.28 -9.04
C LYS A 108 -7.69 -56.33 -8.01
N SER A 109 -8.20 -56.86 -6.89
CA SER A 109 -8.77 -56.05 -5.82
C SER A 109 -7.72 -55.15 -5.19
N THR A 110 -6.51 -55.67 -4.92
CA THR A 110 -5.38 -54.93 -4.38
C THR A 110 -4.94 -53.79 -5.30
N LEU A 111 -4.79 -54.08 -6.60
CA LEU A 111 -4.44 -53.07 -7.61
C LEU A 111 -5.53 -52.00 -7.76
N LEU A 112 -6.81 -52.38 -7.62
CA LEU A 112 -7.91 -51.42 -7.64
C LEU A 112 -7.81 -50.43 -6.47
N TYR A 113 -7.38 -50.89 -5.28
CA TYR A 113 -7.13 -50.02 -4.13
C TYR A 113 -5.98 -49.06 -4.36
N GLU A 114 -4.87 -49.56 -4.92
CA GLU A 114 -3.72 -48.72 -5.24
C GLU A 114 -4.09 -47.63 -6.24
N VAL A 115 -4.86 -47.98 -7.29
CA VAL A 115 -5.35 -47.01 -8.26
C VAL A 115 -6.25 -45.95 -7.61
N ASP A 116 -7.13 -46.33 -6.68
CA ASP A 116 -7.99 -45.37 -6.00
C ASP A 116 -7.19 -44.46 -5.03
N LEU A 117 -6.16 -44.99 -4.36
CA LEU A 117 -5.24 -44.19 -3.54
C LEU A 117 -4.48 -43.16 -4.39
N LEU A 118 -3.93 -43.60 -5.53
CA LEU A 118 -3.20 -42.73 -6.45
C LEU A 118 -4.11 -41.64 -7.05
N LYS A 119 -5.39 -41.92 -7.29
CA LYS A 119 -6.37 -40.89 -7.71
C LYS A 119 -6.60 -39.84 -6.62
N ASP A 120 -6.73 -40.26 -5.36
CA ASP A 120 -6.89 -39.33 -4.24
C ASP A 120 -5.64 -38.45 -4.08
N GLU A 121 -4.44 -39.03 -4.16
CA GLU A 121 -3.18 -38.28 -4.14
C GLU A 121 -3.10 -37.28 -5.29
N LEU A 122 -3.51 -37.67 -6.51
CA LEU A 122 -3.56 -36.78 -7.66
C LEU A 122 -4.52 -35.60 -7.42
N GLU A 123 -5.74 -35.86 -6.92
CA GLU A 123 -6.70 -34.81 -6.59
C GLU A 123 -6.16 -33.83 -5.52
N GLU A 124 -5.41 -34.32 -4.54
CA GLU A 124 -4.77 -33.48 -3.52
C GLU A 124 -3.64 -32.62 -4.12
N LYS A 125 -2.78 -33.21 -4.95
CA LYS A 125 -1.71 -32.49 -5.65
C LYS A 125 -2.28 -31.42 -6.58
N ASP A 126 -3.36 -31.71 -7.30
CA ASP A 126 -4.06 -30.72 -8.14
C ASP A 126 -4.62 -29.57 -7.30
N SER A 127 -5.21 -29.88 -6.14
CA SER A 127 -5.72 -28.85 -5.22
C SER A 127 -4.59 -27.95 -4.69
N SER A 128 -3.45 -28.55 -4.32
CA SER A 128 -2.27 -27.83 -3.85
C SER A 128 -1.65 -26.96 -4.96
N LEU A 129 -1.52 -27.50 -6.17
CA LEU A 129 -1.03 -26.77 -7.33
C LEU A 129 -1.92 -25.55 -7.65
N ASN A 130 -3.24 -25.70 -7.56
CA ASN A 130 -4.18 -24.60 -7.78
C ASN A 130 -4.03 -23.49 -6.73
N LEU A 131 -3.79 -23.85 -5.46
CA LEU A 131 -3.54 -22.88 -4.40
C LEU A 131 -2.25 -22.10 -4.65
N VAL A 132 -1.14 -22.81 -4.92
CA VAL A 132 0.16 -22.19 -5.21
C VAL A 132 0.06 -21.29 -6.45
N ASN A 133 -0.63 -21.72 -7.49
CA ASN A 133 -0.84 -20.89 -8.68
C ASN A 133 -1.63 -19.60 -8.39
N ARG A 134 -2.59 -19.64 -7.47
CA ARG A 134 -3.32 -18.44 -7.04
C ARG A 134 -2.39 -17.50 -6.26
N GLU A 135 -1.64 -18.02 -5.31
CA GLU A 135 -0.67 -17.25 -4.53
C GLU A 135 0.40 -16.61 -5.42
N CYS A 136 0.94 -17.35 -6.40
CA CYS A 136 1.88 -16.79 -7.38
C CYS A 136 1.27 -15.64 -8.19
N ARG A 137 -0.02 -15.70 -8.54
CA ARG A 137 -0.71 -14.60 -9.25
C ARG A 137 -0.89 -13.38 -8.36
N ASP A 138 -1.26 -13.60 -7.09
CA ASP A 138 -1.47 -12.53 -6.11
C ASP A 138 -0.14 -11.80 -5.84
N LEU A 139 0.94 -12.56 -5.55
CA LEU A 139 2.30 -12.02 -5.39
C LEU A 139 2.79 -11.30 -6.67
N THR A 140 2.50 -11.83 -7.85
CA THR A 140 2.85 -11.16 -9.12
C THR A 140 2.11 -9.83 -9.27
N SER A 141 0.84 -9.75 -8.86
CA SER A 141 0.06 -8.52 -8.86
C SER A 141 0.63 -7.49 -7.87
N GLU A 142 1.01 -7.94 -6.67
CA GLU A 142 1.63 -7.12 -5.64
C GLU A 142 2.98 -6.55 -6.10
N VAL A 143 3.85 -7.37 -6.69
CA VAL A 143 5.12 -6.91 -7.27
C VAL A 143 4.89 -5.85 -8.35
N LYS A 144 3.88 -6.02 -9.21
CA LYS A 144 3.52 -5.00 -10.21
C LYS A 144 3.04 -3.71 -9.56
N SER A 145 2.28 -3.80 -8.47
CA SER A 145 1.83 -2.62 -7.70
C SER A 145 3.01 -1.88 -7.08
N LEU A 146 3.88 -2.59 -6.35
CA LEU A 146 5.07 -2.03 -5.73
C LEU A 146 6.01 -1.37 -6.73
N ARG A 147 6.20 -1.98 -7.92
CA ARG A 147 6.99 -1.37 -9.00
C ARG A 147 6.45 -0.02 -9.44
N ARG A 148 5.13 0.12 -9.61
CA ARG A 148 4.50 1.42 -9.95
C ARG A 148 4.72 2.46 -8.86
N THR A 149 4.63 2.06 -7.59
CA THR A 149 4.90 2.96 -6.46
C THR A 149 6.36 3.42 -6.45
N ILE A 150 7.31 2.51 -6.65
CA ILE A 150 8.74 2.83 -6.72
C ILE A 150 9.02 3.78 -7.90
N GLU A 151 8.43 3.52 -9.07
CA GLU A 151 8.57 4.39 -10.24
C GLU A 151 8.03 5.80 -9.98
N ALA A 152 6.83 5.91 -9.37
CA ALA A 152 6.27 7.19 -8.98
C ALA A 152 7.16 7.94 -7.97
N MET A 153 7.70 7.25 -6.96
CA MET A 153 8.63 7.83 -6.00
C MET A 153 9.96 8.26 -6.65
N HIS A 154 10.41 7.55 -7.68
CA HIS A 154 11.63 7.93 -8.39
C HIS A 154 11.41 9.21 -9.21
N ILE A 155 10.25 9.34 -9.86
CA ILE A 155 9.88 10.57 -10.57
C ILE A 155 9.84 11.76 -9.61
N THR A 156 9.20 11.64 -8.45
CA THR A 156 9.15 12.74 -7.47
C THR A 156 10.54 13.07 -6.91
N GLN A 157 11.38 12.05 -6.67
CA GLN A 157 12.77 12.25 -6.26
C GLN A 157 13.56 13.03 -7.32
N GLN A 158 13.40 12.70 -8.60
CA GLN A 158 14.06 13.42 -9.70
C GLN A 158 13.57 14.88 -9.81
N GLN A 159 12.27 15.12 -9.65
CA GLN A 159 11.69 16.47 -9.62
C GLN A 159 12.28 17.30 -8.48
N LEU A 160 12.29 16.76 -7.26
CA LEU A 160 12.86 17.46 -6.10
C LEU A 160 14.36 17.74 -6.27
N LYS A 161 15.12 16.79 -6.84
CA LYS A 161 16.53 17.01 -7.17
C LYS A 161 16.70 18.15 -8.19
N HIS A 162 15.84 18.21 -9.20
CA HIS A 162 15.88 19.28 -10.19
C HIS A 162 15.56 20.64 -9.55
N GLU A 163 14.52 20.72 -8.71
CA GLU A 163 14.16 21.95 -7.99
C GLU A 163 15.25 22.41 -7.01
N ILE A 164 15.92 21.48 -6.32
CA ILE A 164 17.08 21.81 -5.48
C ILE A 164 18.21 22.37 -6.34
N SER A 165 18.56 21.69 -7.44
CA SER A 165 19.61 22.16 -8.34
C SER A 165 19.31 23.54 -8.94
N GLN A 166 18.04 23.82 -9.26
CA GLN A 166 17.63 25.14 -9.74
C GLN A 166 17.77 26.20 -8.65
N ARG A 167 17.43 25.89 -7.39
CA ARG A 167 17.64 26.78 -6.25
C ARG A 167 19.14 27.06 -6.04
N ASP A 168 19.97 26.04 -6.10
CA ASP A 168 21.42 26.18 -5.94
C ASP A 168 22.04 27.03 -7.05
N GLN A 169 21.59 26.86 -8.30
CA GLN A 169 21.98 27.72 -9.43
C GLN A 169 21.59 29.18 -9.18
N LEU A 170 20.36 29.45 -8.74
CA LEU A 170 19.92 30.81 -8.42
C LEU A 170 20.76 31.43 -7.28
N ILE A 171 21.07 30.65 -6.24
CA ILE A 171 21.95 31.07 -5.14
C ILE A 171 23.32 31.47 -5.69
N GLU A 172 23.89 30.65 -6.58
CA GLU A 172 25.20 30.91 -7.18
C GLU A 172 25.20 32.13 -8.11
N GLU A 173 24.22 32.25 -9.01
CA GLU A 173 24.07 33.36 -9.97
C GLU A 173 23.96 34.71 -9.27
N HIS A 174 23.25 34.76 -8.13
CA HIS A 174 23.11 35.98 -7.32
C HIS A 174 24.33 36.24 -6.42
N GLY A 175 25.36 35.38 -6.51
CA GLY A 175 26.59 35.50 -5.75
C GLY A 175 26.40 35.29 -4.25
N LEU A 176 25.40 34.49 -3.87
CA LEU A 176 25.12 34.15 -2.48
C LEU A 176 25.95 32.91 -2.07
N CYS A 177 26.22 32.78 -0.78
CA CYS A 177 26.85 31.62 -0.17
C CYS A 177 26.17 31.29 1.15
N LEU A 178 26.08 29.99 1.45
CA LEU A 178 25.64 29.51 2.74
C LEU A 178 26.80 29.67 3.74
N VAL A 179 26.48 30.23 4.90
CA VAL A 179 27.37 30.33 6.05
C VAL A 179 26.76 29.47 7.14
N GLU A 180 27.52 28.48 7.60
CA GLU A 180 27.08 27.58 8.65
C GLU A 180 26.84 28.36 9.94
N GLU A 181 25.77 27.98 10.64
CA GLU A 181 25.52 28.45 11.99
C GLU A 181 26.30 27.54 12.94
N ASP A 182 27.28 28.10 13.64
CA ASP A 182 27.98 27.38 14.69
C ASP A 182 27.05 27.28 15.89
N THR A 183 26.29 26.18 15.98
CA THR A 183 25.72 25.77 17.26
C THR A 183 26.87 25.25 18.11
N GLU A 184 27.36 26.05 19.05
CA GLU A 184 28.18 25.55 20.15
C GLU A 184 27.31 24.69 21.08
N ASP A 185 26.86 23.53 20.59
CA ASP A 185 26.27 22.46 21.38
C ASP A 185 26.52 21.12 20.67
N ASP A 186 27.51 20.43 21.22
CA ASP A 186 27.77 18.98 21.24
C ASP A 186 26.88 18.03 20.39
N ASN A 187 27.57 17.27 19.54
CA ASN A 187 27.61 15.81 19.60
C ASN A 187 26.35 15.10 20.16
N SER A 188 25.32 14.91 19.34
CA SER A 188 24.34 13.86 19.59
C SER A 188 23.83 13.22 18.29
N GLU A 189 24.12 11.92 18.18
CA GLU A 189 23.55 11.02 17.19
C GLU A 189 22.04 11.23 17.06
N SER A 190 21.58 11.47 15.84
CA SER A 190 20.16 11.61 15.54
C SER A 190 19.44 10.26 15.59
N THR A 191 19.04 9.85 16.79
CA THR A 191 17.87 8.97 16.95
C THR A 191 16.61 9.83 16.86
N ASN A 192 15.76 9.49 15.89
CA ASN A 192 14.39 9.97 15.66
C ASN A 192 13.69 10.55 16.89
N GLN A 193 13.26 11.82 16.82
CA GLN A 193 12.17 12.33 17.65
C GLN A 193 11.28 13.32 16.87
N THR A 194 10.06 12.83 16.63
CA THR A 194 8.75 13.43 16.88
C THR A 194 8.61 14.96 16.88
N ALA A 195 7.69 15.39 16.00
CA ALA A 195 6.88 16.61 16.02
C ALA A 195 6.83 17.40 17.34
N SER A 196 7.67 18.43 17.44
CA SER A 196 7.36 19.70 18.11
C SER A 196 8.05 20.80 17.31
N GLY A 197 7.27 21.84 16.95
CA GLY A 197 7.66 22.90 16.01
C GLY A 197 8.68 23.88 16.57
N GLU A 198 9.89 23.41 16.86
CA GLU A 198 11.07 24.26 17.00
C GLU A 198 11.71 24.41 15.63
N ILE A 199 11.81 25.66 15.18
CA ILE A 199 12.54 26.05 13.98
C ILE A 199 14.01 25.72 14.27
N ARG A 200 14.47 24.55 13.82
CA ARG A 200 15.90 24.27 13.75
C ARG A 200 16.49 25.35 12.85
N SER A 201 17.30 26.22 13.44
CA SER A 201 17.96 27.29 12.73
C SER A 201 18.94 26.65 11.74
N GLY A 202 18.84 27.08 10.48
CA GLY A 202 19.59 26.53 9.37
C GLY A 202 20.69 27.50 8.94
N PRO A 203 21.63 27.07 8.07
CA PRO A 203 22.71 27.92 7.62
C PRO A 203 22.19 29.22 7.02
N TYR A 204 22.85 30.32 7.37
CA TYR A 204 22.50 31.65 6.91
C TYR A 204 22.90 31.85 5.45
N LEU A 205 22.13 32.66 4.72
CA LEU A 205 22.41 32.99 3.32
C LEU A 205 22.93 34.42 3.21
N PHE A 206 24.19 34.57 2.77
CA PHE A 206 24.83 35.89 2.63
C PHE A 206 25.40 36.09 1.23
N LYS A 207 25.56 37.36 0.83
CA LYS A 207 26.31 37.70 -0.38
C LYS A 207 27.79 37.41 -0.16
N ARG A 208 28.40 36.69 -1.11
CA ARG A 208 29.82 36.32 -1.09
C ARG A 208 30.75 37.52 -0.92
N GLU A 209 30.38 38.66 -1.50
CA GLU A 209 31.15 39.90 -1.34
C GLU A 209 31.12 40.45 0.09
N THR A 210 29.97 40.34 0.79
CA THR A 210 29.85 40.79 2.17
C THR A 210 30.78 39.99 3.09
N ILE A 211 30.78 38.66 2.94
CA ILE A 211 31.67 37.78 3.72
C ILE A 211 33.13 38.09 3.42
N ARG A 212 33.50 38.27 2.14
CA ARG A 212 34.87 38.65 1.74
C ARG A 212 35.32 39.98 2.34
N LEU A 213 34.43 40.97 2.45
CA LEU A 213 34.76 42.26 3.06
C LEU A 213 34.98 42.11 4.56
N VAL A 214 34.13 41.35 5.25
CA VAL A 214 34.27 41.08 6.69
C VAL A 214 35.58 40.33 6.96
N ASP A 215 35.91 39.30 6.17
CA ASP A 215 37.17 38.57 6.28
C ASP A 215 38.41 39.43 6.03
N ARG A 216 38.29 40.42 5.13
CA ARG A 216 39.38 41.35 4.83
C ARG A 216 39.64 42.32 5.99
N VAL A 217 38.59 42.79 6.65
CA VAL A 217 38.72 43.77 7.75
C VAL A 217 39.07 43.07 9.06
N VAL A 218 38.55 41.86 9.30
CA VAL A 218 38.87 41.04 10.48
C VAL A 218 39.40 39.68 10.02
N PRO A 219 40.72 39.57 9.73
CA PRO A 219 41.33 38.31 9.35
C PRO A 219 41.40 37.34 10.55
N GLY A 220 41.17 36.05 10.29
CA GLY A 220 41.21 34.99 11.30
C GLY A 220 40.15 33.91 11.08
N SER A 221 40.25 32.81 11.83
CA SER A 221 39.33 31.67 11.80
C SER A 221 38.10 31.85 12.71
N ALA A 222 37.87 33.06 13.22
CA ALA A 222 36.68 33.36 14.02
C ALA A 222 35.41 33.17 13.17
N ASN A 223 34.31 32.79 13.81
CA ASN A 223 33.02 32.71 13.13
C ASN A 223 32.53 34.10 12.68
N LEU A 224 31.53 34.14 11.81
CA LEU A 224 31.05 35.39 11.22
C LEU A 224 30.56 36.36 12.30
N ASP A 225 29.87 35.87 13.32
CA ASP A 225 29.33 36.67 14.41
C ASP A 225 30.41 37.30 15.28
N GLU A 226 31.47 36.57 15.62
CA GLU A 226 32.64 37.11 16.31
C GLU A 226 33.34 38.20 15.49
N LYS A 227 33.45 38.02 14.16
CA LYS A 227 34.04 39.04 13.29
C LYS A 227 33.21 40.31 13.29
N ILE A 228 31.88 40.18 13.23
CA ILE A 228 30.94 41.30 13.33
C ILE A 228 31.06 41.98 14.70
N GLN A 229 31.16 41.21 15.78
CA GLN A 229 31.32 41.75 17.13
C GLN A 229 32.63 42.56 17.27
N LYS A 230 33.74 42.05 16.73
CA LYS A 230 35.03 42.76 16.67
C LYS A 230 34.94 44.05 15.84
N LEU A 231 34.21 44.05 14.72
CA LEU A 231 33.94 45.26 13.93
C LEU A 231 33.15 46.30 14.72
N ILE A 232 32.14 45.87 15.48
CA ILE A 232 31.33 46.76 16.32
C ILE A 232 32.21 47.40 17.41
N ASP A 233 33.06 46.60 18.07
CA ASP A 233 33.90 47.10 19.16
C ASP A 233 35.00 48.05 18.67
N THR A 234 35.59 47.80 17.50
CA THR A 234 36.52 48.75 16.86
C THR A 234 35.83 50.04 16.44
N ASN A 235 34.60 49.98 15.92
CA ASN A 235 33.81 51.18 15.57
C ASN A 235 33.47 52.01 16.82
N LYS A 236 33.07 51.36 17.93
CA LYS A 236 32.83 52.03 19.22
C LYS A 236 34.08 52.77 19.71
N ARG A 237 35.26 52.15 19.60
CA ARG A 237 36.53 52.78 19.97
C ARG A 237 36.83 54.01 19.11
N MET A 238 36.73 53.88 17.79
CA MET A 238 36.96 55.01 16.88
C MET A 238 35.99 56.17 17.12
N ARG A 239 34.72 55.88 17.42
CA ARG A 239 33.73 56.92 17.78
C ARG A 239 34.14 57.66 19.05
N LYS A 240 34.59 56.94 20.07
CA LYS A 240 35.09 57.54 21.30
C LYS A 240 36.32 58.43 21.03
N ASP A 241 37.27 57.94 20.25
CA ASP A 241 38.47 58.72 19.87
C ASP A 241 38.08 60.00 19.10
N TYR A 242 37.05 59.92 18.25
CA TYR A 242 36.51 61.08 17.53
C TYR A 242 35.84 62.10 18.47
N GLU A 243 35.03 61.64 19.41
CA GLU A 243 34.40 62.50 20.43
C GLU A 243 35.45 63.20 21.31
N GLU A 244 36.50 62.46 21.72
CA GLU A 244 37.63 63.02 22.47
C GLU A 244 38.41 64.06 21.65
N LEU A 245 38.63 63.80 20.35
CA LEU A 245 39.26 64.77 19.45
C LEU A 245 38.38 65.99 19.21
N GLU A 246 37.07 65.82 19.05
CA GLU A 246 36.11 66.91 18.89
C GLU A 246 36.07 67.79 20.15
N GLN A 247 36.07 67.20 21.35
CA GLN A 247 36.21 67.93 22.61
C GLN A 247 37.55 68.68 22.69
N THR A 248 38.63 68.09 22.19
CA THR A 248 39.95 68.73 22.13
C THR A 248 39.96 69.92 21.17
N ILE A 249 39.34 69.80 19.99
CA ILE A 249 39.19 70.91 19.03
C ILE A 249 38.26 71.99 19.60
N TYR A 250 37.17 71.61 20.27
CA TYR A 250 36.23 72.55 20.89
C TYR A 250 36.90 73.36 21.99
N THR A 251 37.65 72.72 22.87
CA THR A 251 38.43 73.40 23.92
C THR A 251 39.53 74.28 23.33
N GLN A 252 40.22 73.83 22.28
CA GLN A 252 41.22 74.63 21.57
C GLN A 252 40.59 75.84 20.86
N ARG A 253 39.42 75.69 20.24
CA ARG A 253 38.64 76.78 19.64
C ARG A 253 38.16 77.77 20.69
N HIS A 254 37.65 77.32 21.83
CA HIS A 254 37.26 78.21 22.93
C HIS A 254 38.44 78.95 23.55
N ALA A 255 39.59 78.29 23.72
CA ALA A 255 40.83 78.95 24.12
C ALA A 255 41.31 80.00 23.08
N ARG A 256 41.04 79.77 21.79
CA ARG A 256 41.30 80.71 20.70
C ARG A 256 40.24 81.82 20.60
N ASN A 257 38.99 81.53 20.95
CA ASN A 257 37.86 82.45 20.95
C ASN A 257 37.93 83.43 22.13
N ASN A 258 38.48 83.01 23.27
CA ASN A 258 38.82 83.91 24.38
C ASN A 258 39.98 84.89 24.05
N ARG A 259 40.66 84.69 22.90
CA ARG A 259 41.61 85.65 22.30
C ARG A 259 41.00 86.44 21.12
N SER A 260 39.75 86.18 20.76
CA SER A 260 39.07 86.74 19.59
C SER A 260 37.73 87.37 19.97
N SER A 261 37.67 88.07 21.11
CA SER A 261 36.56 88.96 21.49
C SER A 261 36.68 90.31 20.75
N ASP A 262 36.89 90.27 19.44
CA ASP A 262 36.63 91.41 18.57
C ASP A 262 36.35 90.89 17.17
N SER A 263 35.06 90.83 16.82
CA SER A 263 34.53 90.89 15.45
C SER A 263 33.08 90.39 15.47
N THR A 264 32.19 91.37 15.41
CA THR A 264 30.83 91.23 14.91
C THR A 264 30.85 90.64 13.49
N ASN A 265 30.07 89.60 13.20
CA ASN A 265 29.28 89.64 11.97
C ASN A 265 28.16 88.62 11.91
N VAL A 266 26.99 89.18 11.64
CA VAL A 266 25.76 88.51 11.22
C VAL A 266 26.03 87.87 9.86
N VAL A 267 25.85 86.55 9.74
CA VAL A 267 25.94 85.85 8.45
C VAL A 267 24.56 85.45 7.95
N SER A 268 24.43 85.73 6.66
CA SER A 268 23.30 85.63 5.74
C SER A 268 22.45 84.35 5.82
N ASN A 269 21.14 84.57 5.67
CA ASN A 269 20.03 83.63 5.73
C ASN A 269 19.85 82.82 4.43
N GLN A 270 20.94 82.45 3.74
CA GLN A 270 20.88 81.89 2.37
C GLN A 270 20.86 80.34 2.33
N THR A 271 21.49 79.68 3.31
CA THR A 271 21.61 78.20 3.35
C THR A 271 20.34 77.50 3.84
N VAL A 272 19.55 78.19 4.68
CA VAL A 272 18.28 77.70 5.20
C VAL A 272 17.22 77.63 4.09
N ASP A 273 17.25 78.58 3.16
CA ASP A 273 16.31 78.65 2.04
C ASP A 273 16.54 77.54 0.99
N ASP A 274 17.79 77.14 0.75
CA ASP A 274 18.10 76.05 -0.20
C ASP A 274 17.80 74.66 0.38
N VAL A 275 18.08 74.43 1.67
CA VAL A 275 17.66 73.19 2.37
C VAL A 275 16.14 73.06 2.40
N ASN A 276 15.41 74.18 2.58
CA ASN A 276 13.96 74.19 2.53
C ASN A 276 13.41 73.88 1.13
N LYS A 277 14.06 74.32 0.05
CA LYS A 277 13.64 73.98 -1.32
C LYS A 277 13.85 72.51 -1.65
N ASP A 278 14.97 71.92 -1.24
CA ASP A 278 15.22 70.48 -1.46
C ASP A 278 14.27 69.59 -0.66
N ALA A 279 13.94 69.98 0.58
CA ALA A 279 12.92 69.31 1.38
C ALA A 279 11.53 69.37 0.71
N VAL A 280 11.14 70.51 0.12
CA VAL A 280 9.88 70.66 -0.63
C VAL A 280 9.88 69.78 -1.88
N LYS A 281 11.00 69.66 -2.59
CA LYS A 281 11.13 68.80 -3.77
C LYS A 281 11.02 67.32 -3.42
N GLN A 282 11.68 66.87 -2.35
CA GLN A 282 11.57 65.50 -1.85
C GLN A 282 10.14 65.18 -1.41
N LEU A 283 9.45 66.12 -0.74
CA LEU A 283 8.04 65.99 -0.39
C LEU A 283 7.14 65.80 -1.62
N ALA A 284 7.39 66.58 -2.70
CA ALA A 284 6.63 66.45 -3.94
C ALA A 284 6.87 65.08 -4.63
N GLU A 285 8.11 64.59 -4.62
CA GLU A 285 8.45 63.28 -5.17
C GLU A 285 7.83 62.13 -4.37
N MET A 286 7.88 62.20 -3.03
CA MET A 286 7.22 61.22 -2.15
C MET A 286 5.70 61.22 -2.36
N LYS A 287 5.09 62.40 -2.58
CA LYS A 287 3.66 62.52 -2.87
C LYS A 287 3.27 61.88 -4.20
N LEU A 288 4.09 62.04 -5.24
CA LEU A 288 3.85 61.39 -6.54
C LEU A 288 3.97 59.87 -6.41
N LYS A 289 5.03 59.38 -5.74
CA LYS A 289 5.23 57.95 -5.51
C LYS A 289 4.10 57.33 -4.70
N MET A 290 3.59 58.04 -3.70
CA MET A 290 2.40 57.63 -2.95
C MET A 290 1.20 57.49 -3.86
N GLN A 291 0.96 58.45 -4.76
CA GLN A 291 -0.16 58.41 -5.69
C GLN A 291 -0.06 57.25 -6.70
N ASP A 292 1.14 56.90 -7.15
CA ASP A 292 1.36 55.75 -8.03
C ASP A 292 1.10 54.42 -7.31
N LEU A 293 1.58 54.30 -6.06
CA LEU A 293 1.30 53.13 -5.21
C LEU A 293 -0.19 53.00 -4.88
N GLU A 294 -0.90 54.11 -4.65
CA GLU A 294 -2.36 54.10 -4.45
C GLU A 294 -3.09 53.58 -5.69
N ARG A 295 -2.70 54.03 -6.89
CA ARG A 295 -3.26 53.52 -8.15
C ARG A 295 -2.97 52.04 -8.33
N GLU A 296 -1.74 51.59 -8.06
CA GLU A 296 -1.38 50.18 -8.16
C GLU A 296 -2.19 49.32 -7.18
N ASN A 297 -2.38 49.78 -5.94
CA ASN A 297 -3.20 49.11 -4.94
C ASN A 297 -4.66 48.94 -5.41
N THR A 298 -5.27 49.99 -6.00
CA THR A 298 -6.63 49.86 -6.57
C THR A 298 -6.71 48.85 -7.72
N ASN A 299 -5.67 48.75 -8.55
CA ASN A 299 -5.59 47.76 -9.63
C ASN A 299 -5.46 46.33 -9.08
N GLN A 300 -4.58 46.13 -8.09
CA GLN A 300 -4.41 44.84 -7.42
C GLN A 300 -5.70 44.40 -6.72
N GLN A 301 -6.42 45.30 -6.05
CA GLN A 301 -7.74 45.01 -5.48
C GLN A 301 -8.74 44.53 -6.54
N GLY A 302 -8.76 45.19 -7.72
CA GLY A 302 -9.58 44.75 -8.85
C GLY A 302 -9.20 43.35 -9.36
N ASN A 303 -7.91 43.01 -9.41
CA ASN A 303 -7.44 41.67 -9.75
C ASN A 303 -7.92 40.63 -8.74
N VAL A 304 -7.79 40.92 -7.43
CA VAL A 304 -8.23 40.04 -6.35
C VAL A 304 -9.73 39.73 -6.48
N ILE A 305 -10.59 40.74 -6.68
CA ILE A 305 -12.03 40.54 -6.83
C ILE A 305 -12.36 39.61 -8.02
N ARG A 306 -11.65 39.76 -9.15
CA ARG A 306 -11.86 38.89 -10.31
C ARG A 306 -11.41 37.45 -10.04
N MET A 307 -10.25 37.27 -9.41
CA MET A 307 -9.72 35.96 -9.04
C MET A 307 -10.62 35.26 -8.01
N GLU A 308 -11.11 35.98 -7.00
CA GLU A 308 -12.09 35.47 -6.03
C GLU A 308 -13.39 35.04 -6.72
N GLY A 309 -13.86 35.82 -7.70
CA GLY A 309 -15.02 35.47 -8.51
C GLY A 309 -14.81 34.19 -9.32
N GLN A 310 -13.63 33.99 -9.90
CA GLN A 310 -13.27 32.74 -10.59
C GLN A 310 -13.20 31.57 -9.61
N MET A 311 -12.56 31.74 -8.45
CA MET A 311 -12.44 30.72 -7.42
C MET A 311 -13.82 30.26 -6.92
N LYS A 312 -14.76 31.19 -6.69
CA LYS A 312 -16.14 30.85 -6.31
C LYS A 312 -16.85 30.00 -7.37
N ARG A 313 -16.66 30.31 -8.66
CA ARG A 313 -17.23 29.51 -9.76
C ARG A 313 -16.61 28.12 -9.84
N TYR A 314 -15.29 28.01 -9.75
CA TYR A 314 -14.62 26.71 -9.77
C TYR A 314 -15.01 25.84 -8.58
N LYS A 315 -15.16 26.44 -7.39
CA LYS A 315 -15.66 25.74 -6.21
C LYS A 315 -17.07 25.21 -6.43
N ALA A 316 -18.00 26.04 -6.91
CA ALA A 316 -19.37 25.60 -7.20
C ALA A 316 -19.42 24.47 -8.25
N ASN A 317 -18.58 24.54 -9.28
CA ASN A 317 -18.46 23.48 -10.29
C ASN A 317 -17.92 22.18 -9.68
N ALA A 318 -16.90 22.26 -8.82
CA ALA A 318 -16.36 21.09 -8.11
C ALA A 318 -17.41 20.46 -7.19
N ASP A 319 -18.11 21.27 -6.39
CA ASP A 319 -19.19 20.80 -5.50
C ASP A 319 -20.34 20.13 -6.29
N SER A 320 -20.63 20.62 -7.52
CA SER A 320 -21.62 19.98 -8.41
C SER A 320 -21.14 18.64 -8.96
N ALA A 321 -19.88 18.57 -9.41
CA ALA A 321 -19.28 17.35 -9.93
C ALA A 321 -19.17 16.26 -8.85
N GLU A 322 -18.89 16.63 -7.60
CA GLU A 322 -18.89 15.69 -6.48
C GLU A 322 -20.28 15.07 -6.24
N LYS A 323 -21.34 15.88 -6.32
CA LYS A 323 -22.72 15.37 -6.20
C LYS A 323 -23.08 14.40 -7.31
N GLU A 324 -22.76 14.74 -8.56
CA GLU A 324 -22.99 13.86 -9.72
C GLU A 324 -22.23 12.53 -9.58
N LEU A 325 -21.01 12.58 -9.08
CA LEU A 325 -20.19 11.39 -8.86
C LEU A 325 -20.79 10.48 -7.78
N ASP A 326 -21.33 11.04 -6.70
CA ASP A 326 -22.02 10.26 -5.67
C ASP A 326 -23.34 9.66 -6.19
N GLU A 327 -24.10 10.40 -6.99
CA GLU A 327 -25.29 9.88 -7.67
C GLU A 327 -24.92 8.69 -8.59
N LEU A 328 -23.89 8.83 -9.43
CA LEU A 328 -23.41 7.74 -10.29
C LEU A 328 -22.94 6.53 -9.49
N LYS A 329 -22.27 6.72 -8.35
CA LYS A 329 -21.90 5.62 -7.45
C LYS A 329 -23.12 4.89 -6.90
N THR A 330 -24.18 5.62 -6.52
CA THR A 330 -25.42 4.99 -6.04
C THR A 330 -26.12 4.21 -7.15
N GLN A 331 -26.21 4.78 -8.36
CA GLN A 331 -26.75 4.09 -9.53
C GLN A 331 -25.96 2.84 -9.88
N MET A 332 -24.62 2.89 -9.86
CA MET A 332 -23.77 1.72 -10.12
C MET A 332 -24.00 0.60 -9.09
N ARG A 333 -24.19 0.95 -7.81
CA ARG A 333 -24.52 -0.04 -6.77
C ARG A 333 -25.88 -0.68 -7.03
N GLN A 334 -26.86 0.12 -7.44
CA GLN A 334 -28.20 -0.34 -7.75
C GLN A 334 -28.22 -1.27 -8.97
N THR A 335 -27.60 -0.87 -10.08
CA THR A 335 -27.51 -1.70 -11.29
C THR A 335 -26.73 -2.98 -11.06
N LYS A 336 -25.66 -2.95 -10.26
CA LYS A 336 -24.91 -4.15 -9.87
C LYS A 336 -25.75 -5.12 -9.03
N LYS A 337 -26.63 -4.59 -8.16
CA LYS A 337 -27.59 -5.41 -7.40
C LYS A 337 -28.61 -6.03 -8.35
N GLU A 338 -29.22 -5.23 -9.22
CA GLU A 338 -30.18 -5.70 -10.21
C GLU A 338 -29.59 -6.77 -11.14
N LEU A 339 -28.34 -6.59 -11.57
CA LEU A 339 -27.64 -7.59 -12.37
C LEU A 339 -27.54 -8.93 -11.64
N ARG A 340 -27.11 -8.94 -10.37
CA ARG A 340 -27.03 -10.16 -9.56
C ARG A 340 -28.40 -10.81 -9.37
N ASP A 341 -29.44 -10.01 -9.11
CA ASP A 341 -30.80 -10.52 -8.96
C ASP A 341 -31.29 -11.17 -10.27
N LYS A 342 -30.94 -10.60 -11.44
CA LYS A 342 -31.24 -11.18 -12.75
C LYS A 342 -30.41 -12.42 -13.07
N GLU A 343 -29.13 -12.47 -12.68
CA GLU A 343 -28.28 -13.66 -12.81
C GLU A 343 -28.82 -14.83 -12.00
N ASN A 344 -29.19 -14.59 -10.74
CA ASN A 344 -29.82 -15.59 -9.87
C ASN A 344 -31.13 -16.12 -10.49
N ALA A 345 -32.00 -15.21 -10.95
CA ALA A 345 -33.24 -15.60 -11.62
C ALA A 345 -32.97 -16.41 -12.90
N LEU A 346 -31.93 -16.07 -13.67
CA LEU A 346 -31.54 -16.82 -14.86
C LEU A 346 -31.09 -18.25 -14.50
N ASP A 347 -30.30 -18.41 -13.45
CA ASP A 347 -29.81 -19.72 -13.04
C ASP A 347 -30.93 -20.61 -12.48
N GLU A 348 -31.87 -20.05 -11.72
CA GLU A 348 -33.12 -20.75 -11.35
C GLU A 348 -33.91 -21.20 -12.59
N GLN A 349 -34.03 -20.34 -13.60
CA GLN A 349 -34.69 -20.70 -14.86
C GLN A 349 -33.91 -21.77 -15.65
N LYS A 350 -32.58 -21.76 -15.63
CA LYS A 350 -31.77 -22.83 -16.24
C LYS A 350 -31.96 -24.17 -15.52
N GLU A 351 -32.00 -24.16 -14.20
CA GLU A 351 -32.19 -25.38 -13.40
C GLU A 351 -33.58 -25.98 -13.62
N THR A 352 -34.63 -25.15 -13.59
CA THR A 352 -35.99 -25.59 -13.94
C THR A 352 -36.07 -26.11 -15.38
N ASN A 353 -35.42 -25.46 -16.35
CA ASN A 353 -35.37 -25.94 -17.73
C ASN A 353 -34.64 -27.29 -17.84
N LYS A 354 -33.51 -27.46 -17.16
CA LYS A 354 -32.77 -28.73 -17.09
C LYS A 354 -33.66 -29.86 -16.54
N HIS A 355 -34.42 -29.60 -15.47
CA HIS A 355 -35.38 -30.57 -14.92
C HIS A 355 -36.48 -30.93 -15.92
N LEU A 356 -37.03 -29.95 -16.64
CA LEU A 356 -38.03 -30.18 -17.68
C LEU A 356 -37.46 -30.99 -18.86
N GLN A 357 -36.23 -30.69 -19.28
CA GLN A 357 -35.53 -31.44 -20.33
C GLN A 357 -35.33 -32.90 -19.92
N SER A 358 -34.82 -33.17 -18.71
CA SER A 358 -34.68 -34.54 -18.20
C SER A 358 -36.02 -35.28 -18.12
N ARG A 359 -37.11 -34.59 -17.77
CA ARG A 359 -38.46 -35.19 -17.75
C ARG A 359 -38.96 -35.49 -19.17
N LEU A 360 -38.75 -34.59 -20.12
CA LEU A 360 -39.09 -34.81 -21.53
C LEU A 360 -38.30 -35.98 -22.12
N GLU A 361 -37.02 -36.09 -21.79
CA GLU A 361 -36.17 -37.19 -22.24
C GLU A 361 -36.66 -38.54 -21.72
N LYS A 362 -37.03 -38.62 -20.43
CA LYS A 362 -37.67 -39.82 -19.87
C LYS A 362 -38.97 -40.19 -20.60
N MET A 363 -39.84 -39.21 -20.88
CA MET A 363 -41.07 -39.44 -21.64
C MET A 363 -40.80 -39.89 -23.08
N ARG A 364 -39.74 -39.36 -23.71
CA ARG A 364 -39.26 -39.80 -25.03
C ARG A 364 -38.80 -41.25 -25.01
N MET A 365 -37.96 -41.61 -24.04
CA MET A 365 -37.47 -42.98 -23.86
C MET A 365 -38.61 -43.97 -23.61
N GLN A 366 -39.63 -43.58 -22.83
CA GLN A 366 -40.82 -44.40 -22.61
C GLN A 366 -41.68 -44.57 -23.87
N ARG A 367 -41.77 -43.55 -24.72
CA ARG A 367 -42.46 -43.65 -26.01
C ARG A 367 -41.74 -44.56 -27.00
N THR A 368 -40.40 -44.50 -27.05
CA THR A 368 -39.60 -45.38 -27.93
C THR A 368 -39.50 -46.81 -27.43
N ALA A 369 -39.66 -47.06 -26.13
CA ALA A 369 -39.60 -48.38 -25.52
C ALA A 369 -40.93 -49.16 -25.58
N ARG A 370 -42.01 -48.58 -26.12
CA ARG A 370 -43.28 -49.28 -26.33
C ARG A 370 -43.25 -49.95 -27.71
N PRO A 371 -43.22 -51.28 -27.82
CA PRO A 371 -43.35 -51.95 -29.11
C PRO A 371 -44.78 -51.74 -29.63
N VAL A 372 -44.92 -51.54 -30.94
CA VAL A 372 -46.21 -51.56 -31.66
C VAL A 372 -46.80 -52.97 -31.60
#